data_AF-A0A1X7TT53-F1
#
_entry.id   AF-A0A1X7TT53-F1
#
_cell.length_a   1.000
_cell.length_b   1.000
_cell.length_c   1.000
_cell.angle_alpha   90.00
_cell.angle_beta   90.00
_cell.angle_gamma   90.00
#
_symmetry.space_group_name_H-M   'P 1'
#
loop_
_entity.id
_entity.type
_entity.pdbx_description
1 polymer ?
#
loop_
_entity_poly.entity_id
_entity_poly.type
_entity_poly.pdbx_seq_one_letter_code
_entity_poly.pdbx_strand_id
1 'polypeptide(L)'
;MLSNPTNSPEDVKVFSDASSSWGGGALCFPKWFAFKWLPALESTSIQVKELIPVVMAAALFGRSWKGKLVVFSVDNEAVVYILNKTHSRESHLMYLIRLLVFYAAHFDFWFRAEHIRGKSNSLADVLSRDNINYFLSQAPHFHPQPLSVPPSLLLLVALDKEWTSTSWMELFRNTLQPA
;
A
#
# COMPACT_ATOMS: atom_id res chain seq x y z
N MET A 1 27.37 8.29 11.56
CA MET A 1 27.02 8.91 10.27
C MET A 1 26.13 7.92 9.52
N LEU A 2 24.83 8.17 9.45
CA LEU A 2 23.91 7.32 8.69
C LEU A 2 24.03 7.70 7.22
N SER A 3 24.52 6.79 6.40
CA SER A 3 24.64 6.97 4.95
C SER A 3 23.26 7.19 4.33
N ASN A 4 23.16 8.19 3.44
CA ASN A 4 21.98 8.45 2.64
C ASN A 4 21.60 7.19 1.82
N PRO A 5 20.41 6.59 2.01
CA PRO A 5 20.05 5.31 1.38
C PRO A 5 19.59 5.45 -0.08
N THR A 6 19.89 6.56 -0.75
CA THR A 6 19.32 6.87 -2.08
C THR A 6 19.89 6.02 -3.22
N ASN A 7 20.99 5.27 -3.01
CA ASN A 7 21.65 4.44 -4.04
C ASN A 7 21.77 2.95 -3.68
N SER A 8 21.07 2.48 -2.63
CA SER A 8 21.07 1.06 -2.27
C SER A 8 20.16 0.28 -3.24
N PRO A 9 20.57 -0.88 -3.77
CA PRO A 9 19.69 -1.74 -4.56
C PRO A 9 18.47 -2.15 -3.73
N GLU A 10 17.29 -2.21 -4.34
CA GLU A 10 16.09 -2.65 -3.63
C GLU A 10 16.14 -4.12 -3.23
N ASP A 11 15.75 -4.43 -2.00
CA ASP A 11 15.58 -5.81 -1.54
C ASP A 11 14.19 -6.34 -1.93
N VAL A 12 13.20 -5.44 -1.97
CA VAL A 12 11.80 -5.74 -2.23
C VAL A 12 11.20 -4.66 -3.12
N LYS A 13 10.44 -5.09 -4.13
CA LYS A 13 9.68 -4.19 -5.00
C LYS A 13 8.18 -4.45 -4.90
N VAL A 14 7.43 -3.39 -4.70
CA VAL A 14 5.98 -3.41 -4.60
C VAL A 14 5.41 -2.52 -5.69
N PHE A 15 4.46 -3.05 -6.44
CA PHE A 15 3.71 -2.27 -7.42
C PHE A 15 2.28 -2.13 -6.90
N SER A 16 1.75 -0.91 -6.94
CA SER A 16 0.39 -0.61 -6.49
C SER A 16 -0.33 0.24 -7.50
N ASP A 17 -1.65 0.10 -7.55
CA ASP A 17 -2.51 0.98 -8.33
C ASP A 17 -3.91 1.09 -7.70
N ALA A 18 -4.61 2.17 -8.05
CA ALA A 18 -5.95 2.48 -7.58
C ALA A 18 -6.79 3.05 -8.73
N SER A 19 -7.96 2.46 -8.98
CA SER A 19 -8.93 3.03 -9.91
C SER A 19 -9.86 4.02 -9.21
N SER A 20 -10.39 4.97 -9.97
CA SER A 20 -11.33 5.95 -9.42
C SER A 20 -12.67 5.34 -8.99
N SER A 21 -13.11 4.25 -9.63
CA SER A 21 -14.49 3.74 -9.55
C SER A 21 -14.65 2.37 -8.90
N TRP A 22 -13.62 1.53 -8.84
CA TRP A 22 -13.77 0.16 -8.34
C TRP A 22 -13.04 -0.08 -7.01
N GLY A 23 -11.74 0.19 -6.98
CA GLY A 23 -10.90 -0.25 -5.87
C GLY A 23 -9.42 -0.07 -6.15
N GLY A 24 -8.60 -0.84 -5.44
CA GLY A 24 -7.16 -0.82 -5.61
C GLY A 24 -6.55 -2.19 -5.41
N GLY A 25 -5.24 -2.27 -5.63
CA GLY A 25 -4.49 -3.49 -5.43
C GLY A 25 -3.00 -3.23 -5.37
N ALA A 26 -2.27 -4.22 -4.86
CA ALA A 26 -0.83 -4.23 -4.93
C ALA A 26 -0.29 -5.65 -5.07
N LEU A 27 0.92 -5.72 -5.63
CA LEU A 27 1.65 -6.96 -5.87
C LEU A 27 3.09 -6.83 -5.37
N CYS A 28 3.54 -7.87 -4.69
CA CYS A 28 4.88 -8.05 -4.16
C CYS A 28 5.21 -9.54 -4.32
N PHE A 29 6.00 -9.89 -5.32
CA PHE A 29 6.20 -11.28 -5.73
C PHE A 29 6.50 -12.22 -4.54
N PRO A 30 5.84 -13.40 -4.46
CA PRO A 30 4.79 -13.93 -5.33
C PRO A 30 3.36 -13.57 -4.89
N LYS A 31 3.20 -12.66 -3.92
CA LYS A 31 1.94 -12.30 -3.29
C LYS A 31 1.29 -11.09 -3.96
N TRP A 32 -0.04 -11.01 -3.86
CA TRP A 32 -0.83 -9.90 -4.35
C TRP A 32 -2.14 -9.81 -3.57
N PHE A 33 -2.79 -8.66 -3.63
CA PHE A 33 -4.17 -8.47 -3.17
C PHE A 33 -4.88 -7.45 -4.05
N ALA A 34 -6.20 -7.50 -4.02
CA ALA A 34 -7.09 -6.48 -4.58
C ALA A 34 -8.27 -6.29 -3.63
N PHE A 35 -8.88 -5.10 -3.63
CA PHE A 35 -10.00 -4.77 -2.76
C PHE A 35 -10.89 -3.72 -3.41
N LYS A 36 -12.17 -3.72 -3.03
CA LYS A 36 -13.16 -2.74 -3.49
C LYS A 36 -13.20 -1.54 -2.56
N TRP A 37 -13.51 -0.37 -3.11
CA TRP A 37 -13.75 0.82 -2.31
C TRP A 37 -14.91 0.61 -1.34
N LEU A 38 -14.75 1.14 -0.13
CA LEU A 38 -15.90 1.44 0.72
C LEU A 38 -16.58 2.72 0.18
N PRO A 39 -17.90 2.89 0.32
CA PRO A 39 -18.59 4.10 -0.11
C PRO A 39 -17.96 5.40 0.43
N ALA A 40 -17.41 5.35 1.65
CA ALA A 40 -16.72 6.47 2.27
C ALA A 40 -15.43 6.91 1.55
N LEU A 41 -14.82 6.02 0.75
CA LEU A 41 -13.60 6.29 -0.01
C LEU A 41 -13.88 6.76 -1.45
N GLU A 42 -15.10 6.63 -1.95
CA GLU A 42 -15.42 6.95 -3.35
C GLU A 42 -15.21 8.43 -3.69
N SER A 43 -15.46 9.34 -2.74
CA SER A 43 -15.33 10.79 -2.91
C SER A 43 -13.97 11.36 -2.51
N THR A 44 -13.02 10.51 -2.11
CA THR A 44 -11.68 10.96 -1.71
C THR A 44 -10.81 11.35 -2.90
N SER A 45 -9.76 12.13 -2.65
CA SER A 45 -8.82 12.55 -3.69
C SER A 45 -8.10 11.35 -4.30
N ILE A 46 -7.67 11.49 -5.56
CA ILE A 46 -6.93 10.44 -6.24
C ILE A 46 -5.62 10.08 -5.51
N GLN A 47 -4.95 11.06 -4.90
CA GLN A 47 -3.72 10.81 -4.13
C GLN A 47 -3.99 9.95 -2.89
N VAL A 48 -5.14 10.16 -2.21
CA VAL A 48 -5.55 9.29 -1.10
C VAL A 48 -5.78 7.87 -1.62
N LYS A 49 -6.56 7.73 -2.69
CA LYS A 49 -6.88 6.41 -3.28
C LYS A 49 -5.63 5.62 -3.66
N GLU A 50 -4.64 6.24 -4.27
CA GLU A 50 -3.39 5.59 -4.66
C GLU A 50 -2.44 5.31 -3.48
N LEU A 51 -2.49 6.10 -2.41
CA LEU A 51 -1.68 5.85 -1.22
C LEU A 51 -2.23 4.68 -0.37
N ILE A 52 -3.54 4.42 -0.41
CA ILE A 52 -4.17 3.30 0.34
C ILE A 52 -3.54 1.93 0.02
N PRO A 53 -3.44 1.47 -1.24
CA PRO A 53 -2.83 0.16 -1.54
C PRO A 53 -1.36 0.08 -1.14
N VAL A 54 -0.62 1.19 -1.09
CA VAL A 54 0.75 1.23 -0.54
C VAL A 54 0.74 0.90 0.95
N VAL A 55 -0.11 1.55 1.74
CA VAL A 55 -0.25 1.29 3.18
C VAL A 55 -0.71 -0.14 3.45
N MET A 56 -1.67 -0.64 2.66
CA MET A 56 -2.17 -2.01 2.79
C MET A 56 -1.10 -3.05 2.42
N ALA A 57 -0.26 -2.77 1.44
CA ALA A 57 0.89 -3.63 1.12
C ALA A 57 1.85 -3.75 2.31
N ALA A 58 2.16 -2.64 2.99
CA ALA A 58 2.96 -2.67 4.21
C ALA A 58 2.32 -3.51 5.32
N ALA A 59 1.00 -3.39 5.51
CA ALA A 59 0.29 -4.19 6.50
C ALA A 59 0.33 -5.70 6.20
N LEU A 60 0.09 -6.07 4.94
CA LEU A 60 -0.12 -7.47 4.53
C LEU A 60 1.19 -8.21 4.22
N PHE A 61 2.18 -7.52 3.65
CA PHE A 61 3.45 -8.13 3.24
C PHE A 61 4.59 -7.85 4.22
N GLY A 62 4.45 -6.81 5.06
CA GLY A 62 5.52 -6.23 5.88
C GLY A 62 6.28 -7.19 6.77
N ARG A 63 5.64 -8.22 7.33
CA ARG A 63 6.32 -9.26 8.15
C ARG A 63 7.53 -9.89 7.46
N SER A 64 7.51 -9.97 6.13
CA SER A 64 8.59 -10.57 5.34
C SER A 64 9.71 -9.59 4.95
N TRP A 65 9.61 -8.34 5.39
CA TRP A 65 10.49 -7.23 5.00
C TRP A 65 11.48 -6.81 6.09
N LYS A 66 11.58 -7.57 7.18
CA LYS A 66 12.53 -7.27 8.26
C LYS A 66 13.95 -7.07 7.73
N GLY A 67 14.55 -5.93 8.06
CA GLY A 67 15.88 -5.51 7.65
C GLY A 67 16.03 -5.15 6.18
N LYS A 68 14.93 -4.94 5.43
CA LYS A 68 14.96 -4.71 3.98
C LYS A 68 14.59 -3.29 3.59
N LEU A 69 15.12 -2.82 2.46
CA LEU A 69 14.64 -1.64 1.75
C LEU A 69 13.55 -2.04 0.76
N VAL A 70 12.34 -1.52 1.01
CA VAL A 70 11.16 -1.69 0.17
C VAL A 70 11.01 -0.50 -0.77
N VAL A 71 10.84 -0.77 -2.05
CA VAL A 71 10.55 0.26 -3.05
C VAL A 71 9.11 0.16 -3.51
N PHE A 72 8.34 1.20 -3.24
CA PHE A 72 6.98 1.35 -3.73
C PHE A 72 7.00 2.04 -5.10
N SER A 73 6.66 1.29 -6.13
CA SER A 73 6.47 1.79 -7.49
C SER A 73 5.02 2.23 -7.68
N VAL A 74 4.81 3.54 -7.84
CA VAL A 74 3.49 4.18 -7.97
C VAL A 74 3.48 5.03 -9.25
N ASP A 75 2.35 5.15 -9.93
CA ASP A 75 2.22 5.89 -11.19
C ASP A 75 1.85 7.38 -11.02
N ASN A 76 1.71 7.84 -9.78
CA ASN A 76 1.45 9.23 -9.44
C ASN A 76 2.62 9.91 -8.75
N GLU A 77 3.21 10.87 -9.43
CA GLU A 77 4.38 11.62 -8.93
C GLU A 77 4.10 12.38 -7.63
N ALA A 78 2.86 12.84 -7.39
CA ALA A 78 2.52 13.51 -6.14
C ALA A 78 2.56 12.52 -4.97
N VAL A 79 2.06 11.29 -5.15
CA VAL A 79 2.13 10.23 -4.14
C VAL A 79 3.57 9.81 -3.90
N VAL A 80 4.38 9.67 -4.95
CA VAL A 80 5.82 9.40 -4.83
C VAL A 80 6.52 10.48 -4.01
N TYR A 81 6.21 11.76 -4.28
CA TYR A 81 6.74 12.88 -3.52
C TYR A 81 6.34 12.82 -2.03
N ILE A 82 5.05 12.58 -1.75
CA ILE A 82 4.52 12.48 -0.38
C ILE A 82 5.18 11.33 0.38
N LEU A 83 5.33 10.16 -0.24
CA LEU A 83 5.98 8.98 0.34
C LEU A 83 7.45 9.27 0.68
N ASN A 84 8.21 9.83 -0.26
CA ASN A 84 9.62 10.15 -0.05
C ASN A 84 9.85 11.29 0.95
N LYS A 85 8.90 12.22 1.08
CA LYS A 85 8.93 13.27 2.10
C LYS A 85 8.37 12.83 3.44
N THR A 86 7.67 11.69 3.49
CA THR A 86 6.93 11.21 4.68
C THR A 86 6.05 12.30 5.29
N HIS A 87 5.44 13.16 4.45
CA HIS A 87 4.67 14.31 4.92
C HIS A 87 3.66 14.79 3.88
N SER A 88 2.45 15.14 4.34
CA SER A 88 1.43 15.88 3.58
C SER A 88 0.76 16.91 4.48
N ARG A 89 0.24 18.00 3.88
CA ARG A 89 -0.61 18.97 4.59
C ARG A 89 -2.06 18.52 4.70
N GLU A 90 -2.49 17.64 3.81
CA GLU A 90 -3.85 17.10 3.80
C GLU A 90 -3.94 15.98 4.85
N SER A 91 -5.00 16.00 5.66
CA SER A 91 -5.08 15.22 6.90
C SER A 91 -5.12 13.71 6.63
N HIS A 92 -5.86 13.27 5.62
CA HIS A 92 -6.03 11.86 5.29
C HIS A 92 -4.73 11.25 4.75
N LEU A 93 -4.04 11.94 3.85
CA LEU A 93 -2.72 11.56 3.36
C LEU A 93 -1.71 11.48 4.50
N MET A 94 -1.69 12.49 5.40
CA MET A 94 -0.78 12.46 6.54
C MET A 94 -1.10 11.31 7.51
N TYR A 95 -2.39 11.01 7.70
CA TYR A 95 -2.85 9.84 8.45
C TYR A 95 -2.34 8.53 7.84
N LEU A 96 -2.49 8.34 6.53
CA LEU A 96 -1.99 7.17 5.80
C LEU A 96 -0.46 7.05 5.88
N ILE A 97 0.27 8.16 5.79
CA ILE A 97 1.72 8.18 5.98
C ILE A 97 2.12 7.76 7.39
N ARG A 98 1.40 8.19 8.44
CA ARG A 98 1.66 7.73 9.82
C ARG A 98 1.44 6.22 9.95
N LEU A 99 0.37 5.69 9.35
CA LEU A 99 0.14 4.24 9.31
C LEU A 99 1.31 3.50 8.64
N LEU A 100 1.78 3.99 7.49
CA LEU A 100 2.92 3.39 6.80
C LEU A 100 4.18 3.39 7.67
N VAL A 101 4.48 4.51 8.35
CA VAL A 101 5.62 4.62 9.27
C VAL A 101 5.47 3.67 10.46
N PHE A 102 4.26 3.49 11.00
CA PHE A 102 4.03 2.51 12.06
C PHE A 102 4.26 1.07 11.60
N TYR A 103 3.82 0.70 10.39
CA TYR A 103 4.12 -0.61 9.83
C TYR A 103 5.62 -0.79 9.55
N ALA A 104 6.29 0.23 9.03
CA ALA A 104 7.73 0.23 8.81
C ALA A 104 8.51 0.02 10.11
N ALA A 105 8.14 0.74 11.17
CA ALA A 105 8.74 0.58 12.49
C ALA A 105 8.43 -0.79 13.13
N HIS A 106 7.19 -1.28 13.01
CA HIS A 106 6.76 -2.53 13.62
C HIS A 106 7.39 -3.76 12.95
N PHE A 107 7.42 -3.77 11.61
CA PHE A 107 7.99 -4.86 10.83
C PHE A 107 9.48 -4.69 10.50
N ASP A 108 10.09 -3.59 10.98
CA ASP A 108 11.52 -3.30 10.87
C ASP A 108 12.00 -3.25 9.41
N PHE A 109 11.36 -2.42 8.58
CA PHE A 109 11.77 -2.20 7.18
C PHE A 109 11.94 -0.70 6.87
N TRP A 110 12.75 -0.40 5.87
CA TRP A 110 12.88 0.94 5.30
C TRP A 110 12.11 1.02 4.00
N PHE A 111 11.66 2.22 3.62
CA PHE A 111 11.01 2.40 2.33
C PHE A 111 11.45 3.67 1.60
N ARG A 112 11.31 3.61 0.28
CA ARG A 112 11.28 4.77 -0.61
C ARG A 112 10.22 4.53 -1.69
N ALA A 113 9.86 5.58 -2.41
CA ALA A 113 8.96 5.48 -3.56
C ALA A 113 9.67 5.89 -4.84
N GLU A 114 9.25 5.31 -5.95
CA GLU A 114 9.67 5.71 -7.28
C GLU A 114 8.47 5.80 -8.22
N HIS A 115 8.56 6.75 -9.15
CA HIS A 115 7.55 6.89 -10.19
C HIS A 115 7.78 5.82 -11.26
N ILE A 116 6.73 5.09 -11.61
CA ILE A 116 6.72 4.21 -12.78
C ILE A 116 5.69 4.72 -13.78
N ARG A 117 6.04 4.70 -15.07
CA ARG A 117 5.07 5.06 -16.11
C ARG A 117 3.90 4.09 -16.05
N GLY A 118 2.66 4.57 -16.06
CA GLY A 118 1.47 3.71 -15.97
C GLY A 118 1.44 2.53 -16.96
N LYS A 119 2.02 2.68 -18.16
CA LYS A 119 2.17 1.58 -19.14
C LYS A 119 3.03 0.40 -18.63
N SER A 120 3.94 0.67 -17.70
CA SER A 120 4.79 -0.32 -17.03
C SER A 120 4.16 -0.86 -15.74
N ASN A 121 3.06 -0.26 -15.25
CA ASN A 121 2.29 -0.71 -14.08
C ASN A 121 1.09 -1.59 -14.45
N SER A 122 1.14 -2.25 -15.61
CA SER A 122 -0.04 -2.88 -16.22
C SER A 122 -0.71 -3.94 -15.33
N LEU A 123 0.06 -4.71 -14.56
CA LEU A 123 -0.51 -5.75 -13.68
C LEU A 123 -1.24 -5.15 -12.47
N ALA A 124 -0.72 -4.06 -11.88
CA ALA A 124 -1.40 -3.42 -10.76
C ALA A 124 -2.68 -2.70 -11.24
N ASP A 125 -2.66 -2.06 -12.42
CA ASP A 125 -3.86 -1.47 -13.04
C ASP A 125 -4.96 -2.51 -13.35
N VAL A 126 -4.56 -3.71 -13.76
CA VAL A 126 -5.50 -4.83 -13.93
C VAL A 126 -6.13 -5.23 -12.59
N LEU A 127 -5.35 -5.28 -11.50
CA LEU A 127 -5.87 -5.58 -10.15
C LEU A 127 -6.80 -4.49 -9.62
N SER A 128 -6.51 -3.22 -9.89
CA SER A 128 -7.32 -2.08 -9.45
C SER A 128 -8.68 -1.96 -10.15
N ARG A 129 -8.96 -2.83 -11.15
CA ARG A 129 -10.17 -2.82 -12.00
C ARG A 129 -10.96 -4.14 -11.98
N ASP A 130 -10.82 -4.97 -10.95
CA ASP A 130 -11.46 -6.30 -10.82
C ASP A 130 -11.08 -7.34 -11.89
N ASN A 131 -10.01 -7.13 -12.65
CA ASN A 131 -9.69 -8.02 -13.77
C ASN A 131 -8.73 -9.16 -13.37
N ILE A 132 -9.10 -9.87 -12.30
CA ILE A 132 -8.26 -10.90 -11.66
C ILE A 132 -7.94 -12.06 -12.62
N ASN A 133 -8.91 -12.50 -13.43
CA ASN A 133 -8.70 -13.58 -14.39
C ASN A 133 -7.63 -13.22 -15.42
N TYR A 134 -7.64 -11.98 -15.92
CA TYR A 134 -6.60 -11.52 -16.83
C TYR A 134 -5.26 -11.41 -16.12
N PHE A 135 -5.21 -10.86 -14.89
CA PHE A 135 -3.98 -10.83 -14.08
C PHE A 135 -3.35 -12.21 -13.95
N LEU A 136 -4.12 -13.23 -13.54
CA LEU A 136 -3.63 -14.59 -13.38
C LEU A 136 -3.14 -15.20 -14.70
N SER A 137 -3.74 -14.84 -15.84
CA SER A 137 -3.27 -15.29 -17.16
C SER A 137 -1.93 -14.68 -17.56
N GLN A 138 -1.67 -13.42 -17.15
CA GLN A 138 -0.43 -12.70 -17.49
C GLN A 138 0.69 -12.96 -16.48
N ALA A 139 0.34 -13.36 -15.25
CA ALA A 139 1.27 -13.50 -14.14
C ALA A 139 1.18 -14.89 -13.47
N PRO A 140 1.37 -16.00 -14.22
CA PRO A 140 1.17 -17.37 -13.72
C PRO A 140 2.15 -17.77 -12.60
N HIS A 141 3.20 -16.97 -12.36
CA HIS A 141 4.19 -17.19 -11.31
C HIS A 141 3.79 -16.58 -9.95
N PHE A 142 2.71 -15.78 -9.90
CA PHE A 142 2.14 -15.32 -8.64
C PHE A 142 1.28 -16.42 -8.02
N HIS A 143 1.00 -16.30 -6.73
CA HIS A 143 0.07 -17.20 -6.06
C HIS A 143 -1.32 -17.15 -6.73
N PRO A 144 -2.01 -18.29 -6.89
CA PRO A 144 -3.32 -18.31 -7.55
C PRO A 144 -4.41 -17.62 -6.70
N GLN A 145 -4.24 -17.59 -5.39
CA GLN A 145 -5.17 -16.95 -4.46
C GLN A 145 -4.59 -15.61 -3.97
N PRO A 146 -5.40 -14.53 -3.94
CA PRO A 146 -4.99 -13.27 -3.33
C PRO A 146 -4.80 -13.45 -1.82
N LEU A 147 -4.00 -12.57 -1.20
CA LEU A 147 -4.12 -12.36 0.24
C LEU A 147 -5.48 -11.75 0.55
N SER A 148 -6.14 -12.30 1.57
CA SER A 148 -7.38 -11.73 2.10
C SER A 148 -7.08 -10.38 2.75
N VAL A 149 -7.88 -9.38 2.45
CA VAL A 149 -7.84 -8.07 3.10
C VAL A 149 -8.75 -8.11 4.33
N PRO A 150 -8.20 -8.00 5.56
CA PRO A 150 -9.03 -7.99 6.76
C PRO A 150 -9.98 -6.79 6.78
N PRO A 151 -11.25 -6.94 7.21
CA PRO A 151 -12.18 -5.81 7.35
C PRO A 151 -11.64 -4.71 8.26
N SER A 152 -10.88 -5.07 9.31
CA SER A 152 -10.22 -4.10 10.20
C SER A 152 -9.23 -3.22 9.46
N LEU A 153 -8.44 -3.78 8.53
CA LEU A 153 -7.49 -3.02 7.71
C LEU A 153 -8.23 -2.08 6.75
N LEU A 154 -9.28 -2.55 6.09
CA LEU A 154 -10.07 -1.74 5.16
C LEU A 154 -10.74 -0.56 5.87
N LEU A 155 -11.31 -0.79 7.05
CA LEU A 155 -11.85 0.27 7.90
C LEU A 155 -10.76 1.22 8.39
N LEU A 156 -9.60 0.71 8.79
CA LEU A 156 -8.50 1.52 9.30
C LEU A 156 -7.99 2.52 8.25
N VAL A 157 -7.82 2.10 6.99
CA VAL A 157 -7.35 2.99 5.91
C VAL A 157 -8.44 3.95 5.40
N ALA A 158 -9.72 3.60 5.59
CA ALA A 158 -10.85 4.41 5.18
C ALA A 158 -11.21 5.56 6.14
N LEU A 159 -10.72 5.51 7.38
CA LEU A 159 -11.16 6.39 8.46
C LEU A 159 -10.04 7.36 8.85
N ASP A 160 -10.28 8.67 8.76
CA ASP A 160 -9.46 9.70 9.42
C ASP A 160 -9.91 9.80 10.90
N LYS A 161 -9.55 8.78 11.69
CA LYS A 161 -9.87 8.72 13.12
C LYS A 161 -8.71 9.27 13.94
N GLU A 162 -9.05 9.84 15.10
CA GLU A 162 -8.07 10.13 16.15
C GLU A 162 -7.27 8.86 16.47
N TRP A 163 -5.99 8.87 16.08
CA TRP A 163 -5.07 7.72 16.14
C TRP A 163 -4.71 7.30 17.57
N THR A 164 -5.13 8.08 18.57
CA THR A 164 -5.02 7.77 20.00
C THR A 164 -6.29 7.16 20.58
N SER A 165 -7.38 7.06 19.81
CA SER A 165 -8.64 6.51 20.29
C SER A 165 -8.57 4.99 20.49
N THR A 166 -9.34 4.46 21.45
CA THR A 166 -9.41 3.01 21.72
C THR A 166 -9.84 2.22 20.49
N SER A 167 -10.83 2.72 19.75
CA SER A 167 -11.30 2.09 18.50
C SER A 167 -10.20 2.01 17.45
N TRP A 168 -9.40 3.07 17.31
CA TRP A 168 -8.29 3.06 16.36
C TRP A 168 -7.21 2.05 16.77
N MET A 169 -6.82 2.06 18.05
CA MET A 169 -5.80 1.14 18.57
C MET A 169 -6.20 -0.32 18.41
N GLU A 170 -7.49 -0.64 18.60
CA GLU A 170 -8.03 -1.98 18.38
C GLU A 170 -7.99 -2.37 16.89
N LEU A 171 -8.45 -1.49 16.00
CA LEU A 171 -8.37 -1.72 14.54
C LEU A 171 -6.93 -1.97 14.10
N PHE A 172 -6.00 -1.11 14.51
CA PHE A 172 -4.58 -1.25 14.17
C PHE A 172 -3.99 -2.54 14.77
N ARG A 173 -4.26 -2.87 16.03
CA ARG A 173 -3.78 -4.13 16.62
C ARG A 173 -4.24 -5.35 15.83
N ASN A 174 -5.49 -5.34 15.35
CA ASN A 174 -6.06 -6.44 14.58
C ASN A 174 -5.39 -6.61 13.21
N THR A 175 -4.80 -5.55 12.63
CA THR A 175 -4.02 -5.68 11.38
C THR A 175 -2.63 -6.28 11.62
N LEU A 176 -2.14 -6.26 12.86
CA LEU A 176 -0.85 -6.82 13.27
C LEU A 176 -0.94 -8.30 13.68
N GLN A 177 -2.08 -8.97 13.50
CA GLN A 177 -2.21 -10.41 13.70
C GLN A 177 -1.87 -11.17 12.41
N PRO A 178 -1.24 -12.36 12.47
CA PRO A 178 -1.04 -13.18 11.28
C PRO A 178 -2.39 -13.51 10.66
N ALA A 179 -2.47 -13.45 9.32
CA ALA A 179 -3.61 -13.96 8.58
C ALA A 179 -3.64 -15.49 8.59
#